data_AF-A0A2H0V4Q0-F1
#
_entry.id   AF-A0A2H0V4Q0-F1
#
_cell.length_a   1.000
_cell.length_b   1.000
_cell.length_c   1.000
_cell.angle_alpha   90.00
_cell.angle_beta   90.00
_cell.angle_gamma   90.00
#
_symmetry.space_group_name_H-M   'P 1'
#
loop_
_entity.id
_entity.type
_entity.pdbx_description
1 polymer ?
#
loop_
_entity_poly.entity_id
_entity_poly.type
_entity_poly.pdbx_seq_one_letter_code
_entity_poly.pdbx_strand_id
1 'polypeptide(L)'
;FTYAENFRGGVNVAAGDVDGDGIDEIITGAGPGGGPHVRIFNQEGKGIGQFFAYNNNFRGGVNVAAGDLNQDGIDEIITGAGRGNYGKGPSIRMFKEYKIYNAVYAYGGEIEFGAKVGIIKIKK
;
A
#
# COMPACT_ATOMS: atom_id res chain seq x y z
N PHE A 1 11.25 -14.54 -8.87
CA PHE A 1 11.73 -13.18 -8.54
C PHE A 1 10.55 -12.23 -8.31
N THR A 2 10.63 -11.40 -7.27
CA THR A 2 9.59 -10.43 -6.87
C THR A 2 9.45 -9.26 -7.84
N TYR A 3 10.52 -8.87 -8.55
CA TYR A 3 10.52 -7.90 -9.64
C TYR A 3 11.46 -8.37 -10.75
N ALA A 4 11.46 -7.69 -11.91
CA ALA A 4 12.30 -8.04 -13.05
C ALA A 4 13.79 -8.13 -12.66
N GLU A 5 14.54 -9.09 -13.22
CA GLU A 5 15.93 -9.39 -12.83
C GLU A 5 16.89 -8.19 -12.97
N ASN A 6 16.60 -7.27 -13.89
CA ASN A 6 17.39 -6.07 -14.13
C ASN A 6 16.97 -4.86 -13.26
N PHE A 7 15.97 -5.02 -12.39
CA PHE A 7 15.54 -3.96 -11.50
C PHE A 7 16.57 -3.75 -10.37
N ARG A 8 16.89 -2.48 -10.09
CA ARG A 8 17.88 -2.07 -9.07
C ARG A 8 17.30 -1.10 -8.04
N GLY A 9 16.00 -0.82 -8.10
CA GLY A 9 15.34 0.15 -7.22
C GLY A 9 15.10 -0.35 -5.79
N GLY A 10 15.44 -1.61 -5.49
CA GLY A 10 15.17 -2.22 -4.19
C GLY A 10 13.69 -2.57 -4.01
N VAL A 11 13.35 -3.06 -2.81
CA VAL A 11 11.99 -3.49 -2.44
C VAL A 11 11.68 -2.95 -1.06
N ASN A 12 10.48 -2.39 -0.89
CA ASN A 12 9.90 -2.11 0.43
C ASN A 12 9.05 -3.30 0.85
N VAL A 13 9.14 -3.73 2.11
CA VAL A 13 8.47 -4.93 2.61
C VAL A 13 7.68 -4.59 3.88
N ALA A 14 6.49 -5.17 4.01
CA ALA A 14 5.70 -5.22 5.23
C ALA A 14 5.17 -6.65 5.44
N ALA A 15 4.71 -6.94 6.65
CA ALA A 15 4.03 -8.17 6.98
C ALA A 15 2.71 -7.87 7.71
N GLY A 16 1.68 -8.68 7.48
CA GLY A 16 0.38 -8.59 8.15
C GLY A 16 -0.61 -9.60 7.57
N ASP A 17 -1.57 -10.03 8.39
CA ASP A 17 -2.63 -11.00 8.03
C ASP A 17 -3.72 -10.30 7.21
N VAL A 18 -3.55 -10.28 5.89
CA VAL A 18 -4.40 -9.53 4.96
C VAL A 18 -5.46 -10.40 4.28
N ASP A 19 -5.44 -11.71 4.52
CA ASP A 19 -6.48 -12.63 4.06
C ASP A 19 -7.33 -13.27 5.19
N GLY A 20 -6.97 -13.02 6.44
CA GLY A 20 -7.75 -13.35 7.64
C GLY A 20 -7.60 -14.80 8.10
N ASP A 21 -6.52 -15.47 7.73
CA ASP A 21 -6.27 -16.88 8.11
C ASP A 21 -5.51 -17.04 9.44
N GLY A 22 -5.09 -15.93 10.05
CA GLY A 22 -4.33 -15.87 11.29
C GLY A 22 -2.80 -15.97 11.11
N ILE A 23 -2.31 -15.87 9.88
CA ILE A 23 -0.88 -15.90 9.53
C ILE A 23 -0.54 -14.63 8.73
N ASP A 24 0.60 -14.01 9.04
CA ASP A 24 1.02 -12.82 8.30
C ASP A 24 1.49 -13.14 6.86
N GLU A 25 0.98 -12.39 5.89
CA GLU A 25 1.48 -12.37 4.52
C GLU A 25 2.71 -11.48 4.36
N ILE A 26 3.51 -11.75 3.33
CA ILE A 26 4.59 -10.89 2.89
C ILE A 26 4.07 -9.92 1.82
N ILE A 27 4.10 -8.62 2.11
CA ILE A 27 3.67 -7.57 1.21
C ILE A 27 4.88 -6.81 0.71
N THR A 28 5.01 -6.67 -0.61
CA THR A 28 6.16 -6.02 -1.25
C THR A 28 5.72 -4.87 -2.14
N GLY A 29 6.43 -3.75 -2.07
CA GLY A 29 6.29 -2.60 -2.95
C GLY A 29 7.59 -2.36 -3.73
N ALA A 30 7.48 -2.05 -5.03
CA ALA A 30 8.66 -1.76 -5.83
C ALA A 30 9.31 -0.46 -5.34
N GLY A 31 10.63 -0.43 -5.16
CA GLY A 31 11.33 0.80 -4.80
C GLY A 31 11.45 1.82 -5.93
N PRO A 32 12.19 2.93 -5.73
CA PRO A 32 12.34 4.01 -6.72
C PRO A 32 12.82 3.52 -8.09
N GLY A 33 12.28 4.11 -9.16
CA GLY A 33 12.51 3.66 -10.54
C GLY A 33 11.61 2.51 -10.98
N GLY A 34 10.95 1.83 -10.03
CA GLY A 34 9.92 0.82 -10.29
C GLY A 34 8.52 1.43 -10.43
N GLY A 35 7.60 0.67 -11.04
CA GLY A 35 6.18 1.03 -11.11
C GLY A 35 5.48 1.00 -9.74
N PRO A 36 4.21 1.42 -9.62
CA PRO A 36 3.49 1.43 -8.35
C PRO A 36 3.01 0.04 -7.92
N HIS A 37 3.82 -0.99 -8.13
CA HIS A 37 3.38 -2.37 -8.06
C HIS A 37 3.55 -2.95 -6.66
N VAL A 38 2.44 -3.42 -6.09
CA VAL A 38 2.37 -4.15 -4.82
C VAL A 38 2.10 -5.62 -5.12
N ARG A 39 2.85 -6.52 -4.47
CA ARG A 39 2.65 -7.98 -4.54
C ARG A 39 2.54 -8.56 -3.14
N ILE A 40 1.68 -9.55 -2.99
CA ILE A 40 1.40 -10.26 -1.75
C ILE A 40 1.76 -11.73 -1.93
N PHE A 41 2.47 -12.27 -0.94
CA PHE A 41 2.86 -13.66 -0.88
C PHE A 41 2.46 -14.25 0.46
N ASN A 42 2.10 -15.53 0.48
CA ASN A 42 1.93 -16.26 1.73
C ASN A 42 3.30 -16.53 2.41
N GLN A 43 3.29 -17.14 3.59
CA GLN A 43 4.49 -17.55 4.34
C GLN A 43 5.47 -18.48 3.58
N GLU A 44 5.00 -19.18 2.55
CA GLU A 44 5.84 -20.06 1.70
C GLU A 44 6.49 -19.28 0.53
N GLY A 45 6.22 -17.98 0.41
CA GLY A 45 6.67 -17.16 -0.70
C GLY A 45 5.88 -17.37 -2.00
N LYS A 46 4.71 -18.04 -1.93
CA LYS A 46 3.81 -18.20 -3.08
C LYS A 46 2.99 -16.92 -3.25
N GLY A 47 2.96 -16.39 -4.47
CA GLY A 47 2.16 -15.19 -4.79
C GLY A 47 0.67 -15.48 -4.71
N ILE A 48 -0.04 -14.69 -3.91
CA ILE A 48 -1.50 -14.83 -3.70
C ILE A 48 -2.29 -13.61 -4.18
N GLY A 49 -1.61 -12.48 -4.41
CA GLY A 49 -2.26 -11.26 -4.92
C GLY A 49 -1.27 -10.23 -5.45
N GLN A 50 -1.75 -9.30 -6.27
CA GLN A 50 -0.98 -8.13 -6.73
C GLN A 50 -1.89 -7.03 -7.27
N PHE A 51 -1.46 -5.77 -7.16
CA PHE A 51 -2.18 -4.62 -7.70
C PHE A 51 -1.24 -3.42 -7.94
N PHE A 52 -1.72 -2.43 -8.70
CA PHE A 52 -1.05 -1.14 -8.85
C PHE A 52 -1.68 -0.10 -7.91
N ALA A 53 -0.90 0.39 -6.95
CA ALA A 53 -1.40 1.32 -5.92
C ALA A 53 -1.71 2.73 -6.48
N TYR A 54 -1.02 3.11 -7.56
CA TYR A 54 -1.13 4.40 -8.24
C TYR A 54 -1.24 4.19 -9.75
N ASN A 55 -1.29 5.29 -10.52
CA ASN A 55 -1.31 5.22 -11.98
C ASN A 55 -0.13 4.39 -12.52
N ASN A 56 -0.39 3.48 -13.45
CA ASN A 56 0.61 2.53 -13.98
C ASN A 56 1.85 3.18 -14.59
N ASN A 57 1.83 4.48 -14.92
CA ASN A 57 2.98 5.24 -15.41
C ASN A 57 3.83 5.88 -14.30
N PHE A 58 3.39 5.80 -13.03
CA PHE A 58 4.16 6.29 -11.89
C PHE A 58 5.44 5.47 -11.71
N ARG A 59 6.57 6.14 -11.45
CA ARG A 59 7.89 5.48 -11.30
C ARG A 59 8.59 5.82 -9.98
N GLY A 60 7.87 6.39 -9.02
CA GLY A 60 8.42 6.76 -7.71
C GLY A 60 8.57 5.60 -6.73
N GLY A 61 8.08 4.40 -7.08
CA GLY A 61 8.00 3.26 -6.17
C GLY A 61 6.90 3.40 -5.11
N VAL A 62 6.70 2.36 -4.31
CA VAL A 62 5.67 2.28 -3.27
C VAL A 62 6.30 1.83 -1.96
N ASN A 63 6.10 2.61 -0.92
CA ASN A 63 6.33 2.17 0.46
C ASN A 63 5.07 1.46 0.94
N VAL A 64 5.21 0.36 1.67
CA VAL A 64 4.09 -0.46 2.15
C VAL A 64 4.16 -0.60 3.67
N ALA A 65 3.00 -0.67 4.31
CA ALA A 65 2.80 -1.05 5.71
C ALA A 65 1.50 -1.88 5.81
N ALA A 66 1.33 -2.64 6.87
CA ALA A 66 0.11 -3.39 7.15
C ALA A 66 -0.32 -3.25 8.61
N GLY A 67 -1.61 -3.43 8.87
CA GLY A 67 -2.17 -3.54 10.21
C GLY A 67 -3.69 -3.37 10.23
N ASP A 68 -4.34 -3.96 11.23
CA ASP A 68 -5.78 -3.86 11.46
C ASP A 68 -6.16 -2.45 11.94
N LEU A 69 -6.57 -1.60 10.99
CA LEU A 69 -6.94 -0.21 11.25
C LEU A 69 -8.42 -0.05 11.58
N ASN A 70 -9.24 -1.05 11.21
CA ASN A 70 -10.68 -0.99 11.35
C ASN A 70 -11.23 -1.86 12.51
N GLN A 71 -10.37 -2.68 13.14
CA GLN A 71 -10.65 -3.60 14.24
C GLN A 71 -11.56 -4.77 13.88
N ASP A 72 -11.44 -5.32 12.67
CA ASP A 72 -12.18 -6.52 12.26
C ASP A 72 -11.32 -7.80 12.24
N GLY A 73 -10.06 -7.71 12.67
CA GLY A 73 -9.17 -8.86 12.75
C GLY A 73 -8.55 -9.25 11.41
N ILE A 74 -8.63 -8.38 10.39
CA ILE A 74 -7.91 -8.51 9.12
C ILE A 74 -7.09 -7.24 8.91
N ASP A 75 -5.81 -7.37 8.60
CA ASP A 75 -4.92 -6.25 8.37
C ASP A 75 -5.23 -5.54 7.04
N GLU A 76 -5.20 -4.20 7.06
CA GLU A 76 -5.23 -3.38 5.85
C GLU A 76 -3.83 -3.14 5.28
N ILE A 77 -3.72 -3.02 3.95
CA ILE A 77 -2.47 -2.60 3.29
C ILE A 77 -2.45 -1.08 3.13
N ILE A 78 -1.46 -0.41 3.70
CA ILE A 78 -1.22 1.03 3.55
C ILE A 78 -0.07 1.24 2.57
N THR A 79 -0.28 2.13 1.61
CA THR A 79 0.72 2.49 0.60
C THR A 79 1.04 3.97 0.63
N GLY A 80 2.33 4.29 0.52
CA GLY A 80 2.84 5.65 0.37
C GLY A 80 3.64 5.79 -0.91
N ALA A 81 3.34 6.82 -1.70
CA ALA A 81 4.04 7.08 -2.95
C ALA A 81 5.48 7.50 -2.64
N GLY A 82 6.47 6.79 -3.20
CA GLY A 82 7.86 7.21 -3.12
C GLY A 82 8.13 8.47 -3.94
N ARG A 83 9.38 8.97 -3.91
CA ARG A 83 9.75 10.21 -4.62
C ARG A 83 9.66 10.01 -6.14
N GLY A 84 8.58 10.48 -6.76
CA GLY A 84 8.39 10.46 -8.21
C GLY A 84 8.50 11.87 -8.82
N ASN A 85 9.17 11.99 -9.96
CA ASN A 85 9.32 13.26 -10.70
C ASN A 85 8.05 13.73 -11.43
N TYR A 86 6.88 13.12 -11.18
CA TYR A 86 5.64 13.38 -11.92
C TYR A 86 4.54 13.95 -11.02
N GLY A 87 4.74 15.20 -10.56
CA GLY A 87 3.69 16.20 -10.29
C GLY A 87 2.46 15.84 -9.43
N LYS A 88 2.39 14.66 -8.81
CA LYS A 88 1.30 14.26 -7.93
C LYS A 88 1.87 14.25 -6.53
N GLY A 89 1.39 15.18 -5.70
CA GLY A 89 1.77 15.33 -4.30
C GLY A 89 1.64 14.01 -3.52
N PRO A 90 2.26 13.91 -2.34
CA PRO A 90 2.34 12.66 -1.60
C PRO A 90 0.92 12.15 -1.33
N SER A 91 0.62 10.95 -1.81
CA SER A 91 -0.68 10.31 -1.62
C SER A 91 -0.49 9.02 -0.84
N ILE A 92 -1.25 8.89 0.24
CA ILE A 92 -1.37 7.69 1.03
C ILE A 92 -2.65 7.00 0.60
N ARG A 93 -2.61 5.70 0.34
CA ARG A 93 -3.81 4.91 -0.02
C ARG A 93 -3.86 3.66 0.83
N MET A 94 -5.04 3.38 1.37
CA MET A 94 -5.34 2.18 2.14
C MET A 94 -6.15 1.22 1.28
N PHE A 95 -5.82 -0.06 1.34
CA PHE A 95 -6.45 -1.13 0.57
C PHE A 95 -6.98 -2.22 1.49
N LYS A 96 -8.14 -2.76 1.13
CA LYS A 96 -8.76 -3.95 1.72
C LYS A 96 -9.25 -4.85 0.59
N GLU A 97 -9.00 -6.16 0.67
CA GLU A 97 -9.29 -7.11 -0.42
C GLU A 97 -8.74 -6.63 -1.79
N TYR A 98 -7.55 -6.02 -1.80
CA TYR A 98 -6.91 -5.45 -3.00
C TYR A 98 -7.66 -4.29 -3.68
N LYS A 99 -8.70 -3.75 -3.05
CA LYS A 99 -9.46 -2.59 -3.52
C LYS A 99 -9.14 -1.39 -2.65
N ILE A 100 -9.22 -0.19 -3.23
CA ILE A 100 -9.03 1.05 -2.47
C ILE A 100 -10.15 1.13 -1.43
N TYR A 101 -9.75 1.15 -0.17
CA TYR A 101 -10.61 1.39 0.98
C TYR A 101 -10.65 2.89 1.33
N ASN A 102 -9.51 3.58 1.23
CA ASN A 102 -9.42 5.02 1.49
C ASN A 102 -8.17 5.66 0.82
N ALA A 103 -8.17 6.97 0.62
CA ALA A 103 -7.03 7.72 0.08
C ALA A 103 -6.91 9.12 0.72
N VAL A 104 -5.69 9.52 1.10
CA VAL A 104 -5.38 10.80 1.74
C VAL A 104 -4.22 11.48 1.00
N TYR A 105 -4.31 12.80 0.79
CA TYR A 105 -3.20 13.62 0.29
C TYR A 105 -2.40 14.17 1.48
N ALA A 106 -1.09 13.95 1.50
CA ALA A 106 -0.23 14.22 2.65
C ALA A 106 0.33 15.66 2.74
N TYR A 107 0.00 16.58 1.83
CA TYR A 107 0.15 18.03 2.05
C TYR A 107 -0.97 18.83 1.39
N GLY A 108 -1.42 19.88 2.09
CA GLY A 108 -2.63 20.64 1.82
C GLY A 108 -2.61 21.45 0.53
N GLY A 109 -3.70 21.31 -0.22
CA GLY A 109 -4.12 22.18 -1.32
C GLY A 109 -5.59 21.88 -1.59
N GLU A 110 -6.43 22.82 -1.17
CA GLU A 110 -7.91 22.92 -1.25
C GLU A 110 -8.74 21.63 -1.03
N ILE A 111 -9.43 21.67 0.10
CA ILE A 111 -10.11 20.58 0.77
C ILE A 111 -11.61 20.77 0.59
N GLU A 112 -12.30 19.78 0.01
CA GLU A 112 -13.71 19.56 0.35
C GLU A 112 -13.85 18.74 1.65
N PHE A 113 -12.85 17.95 2.06
CA PHE A 113 -12.74 17.45 3.44
C PHE A 113 -11.28 17.27 3.87
N GLY A 114 -10.93 17.95 4.97
CA GLY A 114 -9.59 18.01 5.55
C GLY A 114 -9.03 16.69 6.08
N ALA A 115 -7.72 16.71 6.32
CA ALA A 115 -7.02 15.67 7.06
C ALA A 115 -7.64 15.49 8.46
N LYS A 116 -8.11 14.28 8.74
CA LYS A 116 -8.31 13.75 10.09
C LYS A 116 -7.59 12.40 10.16
N VAL A 117 -6.48 12.36 10.90
CA VAL A 117 -6.07 11.11 11.54
C VAL A 117 -6.88 11.03 12.82
N GLY A 118 -7.90 10.17 12.81
CA GLY A 118 -8.77 9.90 13.93
C GLY A 118 -9.70 8.76 13.57
N ILE A 119 -9.48 7.59 14.17
CA ILE A 119 -10.39 6.44 14.06
C ILE A 119 -11.72 6.87 14.67
N ILE A 120 -12.73 7.13 13.84
CA ILE A 120 -14.09 7.39 14.31
C ILE A 120 -14.73 6.03 14.58
N LYS A 121 -14.79 5.63 15.85
CA LYS A 121 -15.67 4.55 16.32
C LYS A 121 -17.11 5.00 16.12
N ILE A 122 -17.82 4.41 15.16
CA ILE A 122 -19.28 4.48 15.15
C ILE A 122 -19.79 3.33 16.01
N LYS A 123 -20.13 3.65 17.27
CA LYS A 123 -20.93 2.78 18.14
C LYS A 123 -22.40 2.88 17.71
N LYS A 124 -22.98 1.82 17.17
CA LYS A 124 -23.79 0.83 17.89
C LYS A 124 -24.53 -0.04 16.87
#